data_AF-A0A2H1EFX7-F1
#
_entry.id   AF-A0A2H1EFX7-F1
#
_cell.length_a   1.000
_cell.length_b   1.000
_cell.length_c   1.000
_cell.angle_alpha   90.00
_cell.angle_beta   90.00
_cell.angle_gamma   90.00
#
_symmetry.space_group_name_H-M   'P 1'
#
loop_
_entity.id
_entity.type
_entity.pdbx_description
1 polymer ?
#
loop_
_entity_poly.entity_id
_entity_poly.type
_entity_poly.pdbx_seq_one_letter_code
_entity_poly.pdbx_strand_id
1 'polypeptide(L)'
;MKKEIGMILALVVIGFALNHAYADSIPAWVKNNAKWWSEDQINDKEFVSSIQYLIQSNIIKIPTSSQNTNATKSDHIPKWVKTNAGGWANDSISTLEFVSSLQYMIDVGIIQISQGGNESQNSNQTQLSNTTSVSSDTTSCDNESTPADKETCLANIENEQELKTKMQNSTPYTVGPVTYYLTGADAINTGDGEMVIVHTIIENTQSSSNNPDLFCTGPFACNYHLSDGQGDYPPSIFSLTSGHLELVYHKPVAIDWNFYSKEHVGGFDFDPSKQYYLKIGEPFGSTSIPLKLNLQ
;
A
#
# COMPACT_ATOMS: atom_id res chain seq x y z
N MET A 1 -67.56 -23.30 14.88
CA MET A 1 -66.36 -23.95 14.31
C MET A 1 -65.53 -22.88 13.62
N LYS A 2 -64.18 -23.00 13.70
CA LYS A 2 -63.09 -22.01 13.43
C LYS A 2 -62.64 -21.33 14.73
N LYS A 3 -61.81 -21.93 15.59
CA LYS A 3 -60.40 -22.37 15.43
C LYS A 3 -59.48 -21.26 14.91
N GLU A 4 -58.86 -20.61 15.90
CA GLU A 4 -57.46 -20.17 16.03
C GLU A 4 -56.63 -19.89 14.77
N ILE A 5 -55.87 -18.79 14.78
CA ILE A 5 -54.46 -18.78 15.24
C ILE A 5 -54.02 -17.32 15.37
N GLY A 6 -53.53 -16.99 16.56
CA GLY A 6 -52.98 -15.68 16.88
C GLY A 6 -51.60 -15.45 16.29
N MET A 7 -51.33 -14.18 16.02
CA MET A 7 -50.14 -13.45 16.50
C MET A 7 -48.83 -14.24 16.55
N ILE A 8 -48.21 -14.47 15.38
CA ILE A 8 -46.75 -14.54 15.26
C ILE A 8 -46.35 -13.89 13.94
N LEU A 9 -45.85 -12.67 14.00
CA LEU A 9 -44.76 -12.19 13.14
C LEU A 9 -43.90 -11.28 14.00
N ALA A 10 -43.39 -11.88 15.09
CA ALA A 10 -42.23 -11.36 15.78
C ALA A 10 -41.04 -11.42 14.82
N LEU A 11 -40.47 -10.24 14.53
CA LEU A 11 -39.04 -10.04 14.32
C LEU A 11 -38.38 -10.88 13.20
N VAL A 12 -38.70 -10.59 11.94
CA VAL A 12 -37.73 -10.77 10.82
C VAL A 12 -37.08 -9.41 10.50
N VAL A 13 -36.61 -8.71 11.54
CA VAL A 13 -35.79 -7.48 11.37
C VAL A 13 -34.34 -7.72 11.84
N ILE A 14 -34.06 -8.86 12.47
CA ILE A 14 -32.73 -9.15 13.05
C ILE A 14 -31.72 -9.65 11.98
N GLY A 15 -32.14 -9.83 10.72
CA GLY A 15 -31.24 -10.19 9.62
C GLY A 15 -30.60 -9.00 8.87
N PHE A 16 -31.20 -7.81 8.90
CA PHE A 16 -30.71 -6.67 8.11
C PHE A 16 -29.76 -5.74 8.87
N ALA A 17 -29.79 -5.75 10.20
CA ALA A 17 -28.90 -4.90 11.00
C ALA A 17 -27.42 -5.34 10.91
N LEU A 18 -27.14 -6.63 10.71
CA LEU A 18 -25.78 -7.14 10.62
C LEU A 18 -25.11 -6.84 9.27
N ASN A 19 -25.86 -6.53 8.21
CA ASN A 19 -25.27 -6.21 6.90
C ASN A 19 -24.85 -4.74 6.75
N HIS A 20 -25.43 -3.82 7.54
CA HIS A 20 -25.10 -2.40 7.46
C HIS A 20 -23.72 -2.09 8.06
N ALA A 21 -23.33 -2.77 9.13
CA ALA A 21 -22.06 -2.50 9.82
C ALA A 21 -20.79 -2.88 9.03
N TYR A 22 -20.92 -3.69 7.96
CA TYR A 22 -19.78 -4.08 7.12
C TYR A 22 -19.62 -3.17 5.90
N ALA A 23 -20.72 -2.67 5.34
CA ALA A 23 -20.70 -1.81 4.15
C ALA A 23 -20.20 -0.38 4.43
N ASP A 24 -20.39 0.13 5.65
CA ASP A 24 -19.92 1.46 6.07
C ASP A 24 -18.41 1.51 6.38
N SER A 25 -17.71 0.38 6.26
CA SER A 25 -16.30 0.24 6.68
C SER A 25 -15.28 0.17 5.55
N ILE A 26 -15.73 0.15 4.28
CA ILE A 26 -14.80 0.15 3.14
C ILE A 26 -14.30 1.59 2.92
N PRO A 27 -12.99 1.84 3.04
CA PRO A 27 -12.44 3.17 2.78
C PRO A 27 -12.77 3.65 1.37
N ALA A 28 -13.10 4.94 1.22
CA ALA A 28 -13.50 5.52 -0.06
C ALA A 28 -12.47 5.33 -1.18
N TRP A 29 -11.18 5.26 -0.85
CA TRP A 29 -10.10 5.03 -1.82
C TRP A 29 -10.23 3.70 -2.57
N VAL A 30 -10.89 2.69 -1.98
CA VAL A 30 -11.09 1.38 -2.62
C VAL A 30 -11.94 1.50 -3.89
N LYS A 31 -12.81 2.52 -3.98
CA LYS A 31 -13.64 2.81 -5.16
C LYS A 31 -12.83 3.04 -6.44
N ASN A 32 -11.58 3.47 -6.33
CA ASN A 32 -10.72 3.67 -7.49
C ASN A 32 -10.43 2.34 -8.22
N ASN A 33 -10.26 1.24 -7.49
CA ASN A 33 -10.08 -0.10 -8.11
C ASN A 33 -11.31 -0.50 -8.93
N ALA A 34 -12.51 -0.21 -8.40
CA ALA A 34 -13.76 -0.47 -9.09
C ALA A 34 -13.95 0.44 -10.31
N LYS A 35 -13.54 1.72 -10.20
CA LYS A 35 -13.54 2.69 -11.29
C LYS A 35 -12.65 2.24 -12.43
N TRP A 36 -11.37 2.02 -12.15
CA TRP A 36 -10.37 1.62 -13.14
C TRP A 36 -10.75 0.33 -13.84
N TRP A 37 -11.29 -0.65 -13.10
CA TRP A 37 -11.76 -1.87 -13.72
C TRP A 37 -12.94 -1.60 -14.65
N SER A 38 -13.95 -0.85 -14.19
CA SER A 38 -15.15 -0.55 -14.99
C SER A 38 -14.87 0.29 -16.25
N GLU A 39 -13.81 1.09 -16.24
CA GLU A 39 -13.35 1.93 -17.35
C GLU A 39 -12.30 1.22 -18.23
N ASP A 40 -12.11 -0.09 -18.05
CA ASP A 40 -11.14 -0.91 -18.79
C ASP A 40 -9.67 -0.46 -18.65
N GLN A 41 -9.35 0.31 -17.60
CA GLN A 41 -7.98 0.73 -17.28
C GLN A 41 -7.16 -0.38 -16.61
N ILE A 42 -7.83 -1.29 -15.89
CA ILE A 42 -7.25 -2.54 -15.39
C ILE A 42 -8.09 -3.73 -15.86
N ASN A 43 -7.44 -4.88 -16.07
CA ASN A 43 -8.07 -6.10 -16.54
C ASN A 43 -8.69 -6.93 -15.40
N ASP A 44 -9.46 -7.97 -15.76
CA ASP A 44 -10.18 -8.84 -14.82
C ASP A 44 -9.26 -9.50 -13.78
N LYS A 45 -8.05 -9.92 -14.19
CA LYS A 45 -7.08 -10.57 -13.31
C LYS A 45 -6.50 -9.58 -12.30
N GLU A 46 -6.21 -8.36 -12.73
CA GLU A 46 -5.71 -7.27 -11.89
C GLU A 46 -6.77 -6.87 -10.86
N PHE A 47 -8.02 -6.71 -11.28
CA PHE A 47 -9.13 -6.44 -10.38
C PHE A 47 -9.31 -7.55 -9.35
N VAL A 48 -9.37 -8.82 -9.77
CA VAL A 48 -9.50 -9.97 -8.85
C VAL A 48 -8.36 -10.01 -7.82
N SER A 49 -7.12 -9.80 -8.27
CA SER A 49 -5.95 -9.82 -7.38
C SER A 49 -6.01 -8.69 -6.35
N SER A 50 -6.43 -7.48 -6.76
CA SER A 50 -6.60 -6.34 -5.85
C SER A 50 -7.66 -6.63 -4.77
N ILE A 51 -8.81 -7.20 -5.15
CA ILE A 51 -9.87 -7.55 -4.20
C ILE A 51 -9.41 -8.66 -3.24
N GLN A 52 -8.67 -9.66 -3.72
CA GLN A 52 -8.11 -10.71 -2.86
C GLN A 52 -7.20 -10.13 -1.78
N TYR A 53 -6.30 -9.22 -2.15
CA TYR A 53 -5.43 -8.53 -1.20
C TYR A 53 -6.23 -7.71 -0.18
N LEU A 54 -7.24 -6.96 -0.63
CA LEU A 54 -8.09 -6.13 0.24
C LEU A 54 -8.88 -6.96 1.27
N ILE A 55 -9.31 -8.16 0.87
CA ILE A 55 -9.97 -9.11 1.77
C ILE A 55 -8.95 -9.70 2.76
N GLN A 56 -7.79 -10.13 2.28
CA GLN A 56 -6.72 -10.69 3.13
C GLN A 56 -6.21 -9.69 4.17
N SER A 57 -6.13 -8.41 3.80
CA SER A 57 -5.69 -7.32 4.67
C SER A 57 -6.79 -6.80 5.60
N ASN A 58 -7.96 -7.46 5.65
CA ASN A 58 -9.14 -7.05 6.44
C ASN A 58 -9.69 -5.64 6.12
N ILE A 59 -9.35 -5.08 4.95
CA ILE A 59 -9.84 -3.78 4.47
C ILE A 59 -11.27 -3.92 3.93
N ILE A 60 -11.52 -4.98 3.15
CA ILE A 60 -12.87 -5.39 2.77
C ILE A 60 -13.25 -6.59 3.63
N LYS A 61 -14.28 -6.42 4.45
CA LYS A 61 -14.87 -7.52 5.22
C LYS A 61 -16.06 -8.06 4.45
N ILE A 62 -15.95 -9.30 3.98
CA ILE A 62 -17.05 -10.02 3.35
C ILE A 62 -17.75 -10.87 4.41
N PRO A 63 -19.07 -10.70 4.64
CA PRO A 63 -19.81 -11.56 5.55
C PRO A 63 -19.72 -13.00 5.04
N THR A 64 -19.17 -13.90 5.83
CA THR A 64 -18.89 -15.28 5.42
C THR A 64 -20.16 -16.01 5.02
N SER A 65 -20.42 -16.11 3.72
CA SER A 65 -21.20 -17.22 3.15
C SER A 65 -20.23 -18.40 3.02
N SER A 66 -20.63 -19.53 3.62
CA SER A 66 -19.90 -20.79 3.63
C SER A 66 -19.28 -21.08 2.27
N GLN A 67 -17.96 -21.28 2.22
CA GLN A 67 -17.29 -21.74 1.01
C GLN A 67 -18.04 -22.97 0.47
N ASN A 68 -18.73 -22.83 -0.65
CA ASN A 68 -19.19 -23.98 -1.40
C ASN A 68 -17.95 -24.59 -2.04
N THR A 69 -17.37 -25.59 -1.37
CA THR A 69 -16.20 -26.37 -1.81
C THR A 69 -16.43 -27.15 -3.11
N ASN A 70 -17.60 -26.98 -3.75
CA ASN A 70 -17.99 -27.58 -5.03
C ASN A 70 -18.27 -26.52 -6.12
N ALA A 71 -17.81 -25.28 -5.97
CA ALA A 71 -17.98 -24.25 -6.98
C ALA A 71 -17.31 -24.67 -8.30
N THR A 72 -18.11 -24.74 -9.36
CA THR A 72 -17.60 -24.91 -10.73
C THR A 72 -16.77 -23.66 -11.04
N LYS A 73 -15.46 -23.81 -11.25
CA LYS A 73 -14.58 -22.69 -11.59
C LYS A 73 -15.13 -21.97 -12.81
N SER A 74 -15.66 -20.78 -12.63
CA SER A 74 -15.96 -19.88 -13.74
C SER A 74 -14.68 -19.13 -14.07
N ASP A 75 -14.19 -19.28 -15.30
CA ASP A 75 -13.01 -18.54 -15.77
C ASP A 75 -13.36 -17.11 -16.22
N HIS A 76 -14.65 -16.73 -16.17
CA HIS A 76 -15.13 -15.44 -16.69
C HIS A 76 -15.92 -14.67 -15.63
N ILE A 77 -15.64 -13.38 -15.52
CA ILE A 77 -16.37 -12.44 -14.67
C ILE A 77 -17.62 -11.96 -15.42
N PRO A 78 -18.84 -12.15 -14.89
CA PRO A 78 -20.04 -11.65 -15.55
C PRO A 78 -20.05 -10.13 -15.68
N LYS A 79 -20.51 -9.62 -16.83
CA LYS A 79 -20.57 -8.19 -17.12
C LYS A 79 -21.31 -7.37 -16.05
N TRP A 80 -22.34 -7.93 -15.42
CA TRP A 80 -23.10 -7.23 -14.36
C TRP A 80 -22.24 -6.91 -13.13
N VAL A 81 -21.25 -7.73 -12.81
CA VAL A 81 -20.29 -7.49 -11.71
C VAL A 81 -19.47 -6.24 -12.03
N LYS A 82 -19.00 -6.12 -13.29
CA LYS A 82 -18.25 -4.96 -13.80
C LYS A 82 -19.10 -3.69 -13.85
N THR A 83 -20.36 -3.81 -14.26
CA THR A 83 -21.33 -2.72 -14.19
C THR A 83 -21.52 -2.23 -12.75
N ASN A 84 -21.64 -3.15 -11.79
CA ASN A 84 -21.78 -2.80 -10.38
C ASN A 84 -20.53 -2.11 -9.83
N ALA A 85 -19.34 -2.55 -10.20
CA ALA A 85 -18.09 -1.88 -9.82
C ALA A 85 -18.05 -0.41 -10.28
N GLY A 86 -18.40 -0.14 -11.54
CA GLY A 86 -18.48 1.24 -12.05
C GLY A 86 -19.58 2.07 -11.38
N GLY A 87 -20.72 1.44 -11.09
CA GLY A 87 -21.78 2.09 -10.33
C GLY A 87 -21.36 2.45 -8.91
N TRP A 88 -20.55 1.61 -8.26
CA TRP A 88 -20.10 1.85 -6.88
C TRP A 88 -19.04 2.94 -6.83
N ALA A 89 -18.17 2.99 -7.84
CA ALA A 89 -17.20 4.05 -8.02
C ALA A 89 -17.85 5.44 -8.21
N ASN A 90 -18.99 5.48 -8.88
CA ASN A 90 -19.71 6.72 -9.20
C ASN A 90 -20.86 7.02 -8.21
N ASP A 91 -20.88 6.38 -7.04
CA ASP A 91 -21.91 6.55 -6.01
C ASP A 91 -23.35 6.24 -6.48
N SER A 92 -23.51 5.53 -7.61
CA SER A 92 -24.82 5.19 -8.18
C SER A 92 -25.37 3.85 -7.69
N ILE A 93 -24.54 3.01 -7.05
CA ILE A 93 -24.99 1.86 -6.26
C ILE A 93 -24.33 1.90 -4.87
N SER A 94 -24.98 1.27 -3.89
CA SER A 94 -24.50 1.22 -2.51
C SER A 94 -23.30 0.29 -2.33
N THR A 95 -22.53 0.50 -1.26
CA THR A 95 -21.43 -0.40 -0.88
C THR A 95 -21.93 -1.82 -0.60
N LEU A 96 -23.15 -1.99 -0.10
CA LEU A 96 -23.77 -3.30 0.11
C LEU A 96 -24.00 -4.04 -1.21
N GLU A 97 -24.43 -3.35 -2.26
CA GLU A 97 -24.62 -3.94 -3.59
C GLU A 97 -23.28 -4.33 -4.24
N PHE A 98 -22.23 -3.52 -4.04
CA PHE A 98 -20.88 -3.88 -4.46
C PHE A 98 -20.34 -5.09 -3.72
N VAL A 99 -20.45 -5.13 -2.38
CA VAL A 99 -20.03 -6.28 -1.56
C VAL A 99 -20.76 -7.55 -1.95
N SER A 100 -22.04 -7.46 -2.30
CA SER A 100 -22.83 -8.60 -2.82
C SER A 100 -22.28 -9.13 -4.16
N SER A 101 -21.70 -8.25 -4.97
CA SER A 101 -21.04 -8.63 -6.23
C SER A 101 -19.72 -9.38 -5.96
N LEU A 102 -18.96 -8.96 -4.96
CA LEU A 102 -17.75 -9.67 -4.50
C LEU A 102 -18.09 -11.03 -3.87
N GLN A 103 -19.18 -11.11 -3.11
CA GLN A 103 -19.67 -12.37 -2.54
C GLN A 103 -19.96 -13.39 -3.62
N TYR A 104 -20.64 -12.98 -4.69
CA TYR A 104 -20.86 -13.85 -5.85
C TYR A 104 -19.54 -14.37 -6.43
N MET A 105 -18.55 -13.49 -6.65
CA MET A 105 -17.25 -13.89 -7.20
C MET A 105 -16.52 -14.91 -6.32
N ILE A 106 -16.69 -14.84 -5.00
CA ILE A 106 -16.17 -15.85 -4.06
C ILE A 106 -16.97 -17.16 -4.20
N ASP A 107 -18.30 -17.07 -4.22
CA ASP A 107 -19.19 -18.24 -4.30
C ASP A 107 -18.98 -19.06 -5.58
N VAL A 108 -18.66 -18.42 -6.70
CA VAL A 108 -18.34 -19.10 -7.98
C VAL A 108 -16.85 -19.39 -8.17
N GLY A 109 -16.02 -19.12 -7.17
CA GLY A 109 -14.60 -19.45 -7.18
C GLY A 109 -13.72 -18.58 -8.09
N ILE A 110 -14.19 -17.41 -8.53
CA ILE A 110 -13.39 -16.41 -9.23
C ILE A 110 -12.38 -15.78 -8.26
N ILE A 111 -12.82 -15.47 -7.04
CA ILE A 111 -11.96 -14.99 -5.94
C ILE A 111 -11.69 -16.17 -5.00
N GLN A 112 -10.41 -16.45 -4.76
CA GLN A 112 -9.97 -17.49 -3.83
C GLN A 112 -9.39 -16.85 -2.57
N ILE A 113 -9.92 -17.22 -1.40
CA ILE A 113 -9.41 -16.74 -0.10
C ILE A 113 -8.66 -17.90 0.56
N SER A 114 -7.33 -17.89 0.45
CA SER A 114 -6.47 -18.78 1.23
C SER A 114 -6.34 -18.23 2.65
N GLN A 115 -6.86 -18.94 3.65
CA GLN A 115 -6.55 -18.67 5.06
C GLN A 115 -5.08 -19.08 5.29
N GLY A 116 -4.18 -18.10 5.28
CA GLY A 116 -2.76 -18.32 5.58
C GLY A 116 -2.55 -18.63 7.06
N GLY A 117 -1.76 -19.66 7.34
CA GLY A 117 -1.50 -20.23 8.66
C GLY A 117 -0.51 -19.43 9.51
N ASN A 118 -0.52 -19.76 10.81
CA ASN A 118 0.36 -19.24 11.87
C ASN A 118 1.84 -19.16 11.47
N GLU A 119 2.43 -17.98 11.58
CA GLU A 119 3.89 -17.82 11.63
C GLU A 119 4.36 -17.75 13.09
N SER A 120 5.07 -18.80 13.49
CA SER A 120 5.74 -18.91 14.78
C SER A 120 6.97 -18.01 14.84
N GLN A 121 7.00 -17.18 15.87
CA GLN A 121 8.17 -16.47 16.38
C GLN A 121 9.32 -17.45 16.64
N ASN A 122 10.50 -17.18 16.08
CA ASN A 122 11.74 -17.81 16.55
C ASN A 122 12.76 -16.72 16.89
N SER A 123 12.89 -16.51 18.20
CA SER A 123 13.90 -15.68 18.83
C SER A 123 15.27 -16.33 18.68
N ASN A 124 16.29 -15.57 18.33
CA ASN A 124 17.62 -15.79 18.88
C ASN A 124 18.34 -14.45 19.05
N GLN A 125 18.52 -14.09 20.32
CA GLN A 125 19.37 -13.01 20.80
C GLN A 125 20.83 -13.30 20.46
N THR A 126 21.58 -12.29 20.06
CA THR A 126 23.00 -12.20 20.42
C THR A 126 23.33 -10.74 20.73
N GLN A 127 23.98 -10.56 21.88
CA GLN A 127 24.23 -9.29 22.52
C GLN A 127 25.59 -8.68 22.11
N LEU A 128 25.57 -7.35 21.99
CA LEU A 128 26.44 -6.37 22.66
C LEU A 128 27.76 -5.88 22.02
N SER A 129 27.81 -4.54 21.96
CA SER A 129 28.95 -3.60 22.12
C SER A 129 29.76 -3.16 20.89
N ASN A 130 29.68 -1.88 20.49
CA ASN A 130 30.33 -0.74 21.19
C ASN A 130 29.99 0.64 20.60
N THR A 131 29.73 1.56 21.52
CA THR A 131 29.86 3.03 21.59
C THR A 131 30.31 3.83 20.36
N THR A 132 29.54 4.87 19.98
CA THR A 132 30.05 6.25 19.82
C THR A 132 28.92 7.25 20.10
N SER A 133 29.27 8.26 20.89
CA SER A 133 28.44 9.34 21.43
C SER A 133 27.91 10.34 20.40
N VAL A 134 26.61 10.67 20.48
CA VAL A 134 26.13 12.04 20.23
C VAL A 134 25.06 12.36 21.27
N SER A 135 25.31 13.41 22.05
CA SER A 135 24.46 13.92 23.11
C SER A 135 23.75 15.19 22.65
N SER A 136 22.41 15.13 22.60
CA SER A 136 21.52 16.26 22.89
C SER A 136 20.08 15.75 22.92
N ASP A 137 19.40 15.93 24.06
CA ASP A 137 17.97 15.68 24.33
C ASP A 137 17.49 14.30 24.81
N THR A 138 18.32 13.52 25.52
CA THR A 138 17.80 12.36 26.28
C THR A 138 16.95 12.76 27.49
N THR A 139 17.01 14.03 27.91
CA THR A 139 16.27 14.58 29.06
C THR A 139 14.77 14.69 28.80
N SER A 140 14.32 14.60 27.54
CA SER A 140 12.90 14.67 27.16
C SER A 140 12.12 13.42 27.57
N CYS A 141 12.76 12.24 27.55
CA CYS A 141 12.10 10.95 27.84
C CYS A 141 12.14 10.57 29.33
N ASP A 142 12.64 11.44 30.21
CA ASP A 142 12.76 11.14 31.64
C ASP A 142 11.42 11.15 32.38
N ASN A 143 10.38 11.74 31.79
CA ASN A 143 9.03 11.80 32.34
C ASN A 143 8.16 10.59 31.97
N GLU A 144 8.68 9.64 31.18
CA GLU A 144 7.93 8.47 30.74
C GLU A 144 7.61 7.53 31.90
N SER A 145 6.36 7.07 31.94
CA SER A 145 5.79 6.41 33.12
C SER A 145 6.32 4.99 33.35
N THR A 146 6.80 4.33 32.29
CA THR A 146 7.35 2.98 32.34
C THR A 146 8.69 2.88 31.62
N PRO A 147 9.53 1.88 31.95
CA PRO A 147 10.78 1.63 31.21
C PRO A 147 10.56 1.38 29.71
N ALA A 148 9.45 0.75 29.32
CA ALA A 148 9.13 0.47 27.92
C ALA A 148 8.74 1.75 27.15
N ASP A 149 8.00 2.65 27.79
CA ASP A 149 7.66 3.96 27.20
C ASP A 149 8.93 4.80 27.02
N LYS A 150 9.82 4.77 28.02
CA LYS A 150 11.13 5.44 27.95
C LYS A 150 11.98 4.90 26.80
N GLU A 151 12.06 3.58 26.65
CA GLU A 151 12.78 2.93 25.54
C GLU A 151 12.19 3.32 24.18
N THR A 152 10.87 3.31 24.06
CA THR A 152 10.17 3.71 22.82
C THR A 152 10.41 5.18 22.48
N CYS A 153 10.35 6.07 23.48
CA CYS A 153 10.65 7.49 23.31
C CYS A 153 12.10 7.70 22.83
N LEU A 154 13.06 7.02 23.44
CA LEU A 154 14.47 7.11 23.04
C LEU A 154 14.69 6.59 21.61
N ALA A 155 14.09 5.45 21.25
CA ALA A 155 14.17 4.90 19.89
C ALA A 155 13.57 5.84 18.84
N ASN A 156 12.46 6.53 19.16
CA ASN A 156 11.87 7.51 18.26
C ASN A 156 12.81 8.72 18.05
N ILE A 157 13.44 9.23 19.12
CA ILE A 157 14.42 10.32 19.02
C ILE A 157 15.62 9.88 18.17
N GLU A 158 16.14 8.68 18.40
CA GLU A 158 17.26 8.14 17.63
C GLU A 158 16.92 8.02 16.14
N ASN A 159 15.73 7.47 15.81
CA ASN A 159 15.24 7.39 14.44
C ASN A 159 15.10 8.78 13.78
N GLU A 160 14.56 9.77 14.50
CA GLU A 160 14.45 11.15 14.00
C GLU A 160 15.82 11.79 13.75
N GLN A 161 16.80 11.54 14.63
CA GLN A 161 18.16 12.04 14.48
C GLN A 161 18.88 11.38 13.30
N GLU A 162 18.66 10.08 13.11
CA GLU A 162 19.20 9.34 11.97
C GLU A 162 18.65 9.90 10.64
N LEU A 163 17.34 10.11 10.55
CA LEU A 163 16.71 10.72 9.36
C LEU A 163 17.27 12.11 9.09
N LYS A 164 17.38 12.98 10.10
CA LYS A 164 17.96 14.32 9.96
C LYS A 164 19.40 14.27 9.46
N THR A 165 20.21 13.36 9.99
CA THR A 165 21.61 13.19 9.58
C THR A 165 21.71 12.72 8.12
N LYS A 166 20.87 11.75 7.73
CA LYS A 166 20.79 11.27 6.35
C LYS A 166 20.34 12.38 5.39
N MET A 167 19.35 13.19 5.76
CA MET A 167 18.90 14.35 4.97
C MET A 167 20.00 15.39 4.79
N GLN A 168 20.74 15.75 5.85
CA GLN A 168 21.84 16.72 5.78
C GLN A 168 22.97 16.30 4.82
N ASN A 169 23.22 15.00 4.71
CA ASN A 169 24.28 14.44 3.86
C ASN A 169 23.78 14.04 2.45
N SER A 170 22.51 14.28 2.14
CA SER A 170 21.88 13.93 0.88
C SER A 170 21.82 15.11 -0.09
N THR A 171 21.44 14.83 -1.34
CA THR A 171 21.13 15.89 -2.31
C THR A 171 19.62 16.16 -2.32
N PRO A 172 19.17 17.40 -2.02
CA PRO A 172 17.75 17.75 -2.03
C PRO A 172 17.24 18.10 -3.44
N TYR A 173 16.02 17.66 -3.74
CA TYR A 173 15.29 17.95 -4.97
C TYR A 173 13.86 18.37 -4.61
N THR A 174 13.53 19.64 -4.80
CA THR A 174 12.20 20.17 -4.47
C THR A 174 11.25 20.07 -5.66
N VAL A 175 10.05 19.54 -5.41
CA VAL A 175 8.96 19.38 -6.36
C VAL A 175 7.68 19.89 -5.69
N GLY A 176 7.21 21.06 -6.09
CA GLY A 176 6.08 21.71 -5.42
C GLY A 176 6.36 21.95 -3.92
N PRO A 177 5.47 21.50 -3.00
CA PRO A 177 5.68 21.65 -1.56
C PRO A 177 6.63 20.60 -0.94
N VAL A 178 6.99 19.57 -1.71
CA VAL A 178 7.73 18.40 -1.23
C VAL A 178 9.20 18.51 -1.61
N THR A 179 10.08 18.17 -0.68
CA THR A 179 11.52 18.00 -0.95
C THR A 179 11.90 16.54 -0.81
N TYR A 180 12.54 16.01 -1.85
CA TYR A 180 13.08 14.65 -1.92
C TYR A 180 14.58 14.71 -1.63
N TYR A 181 15.02 13.96 -0.64
CA TYR A 181 16.40 13.82 -0.21
C TYR A 181 16.90 12.46 -0.68
N LEU A 182 17.70 12.43 -1.75
CA LEU A 182 18.26 11.17 -2.28
C LEU A 182 19.46 10.76 -1.43
N THR A 183 19.28 9.72 -0.61
CA THR A 183 20.31 9.26 0.36
C THR A 183 21.24 8.20 -0.23
N GLY A 184 20.81 7.51 -1.29
CA GLY A 184 21.62 6.52 -1.98
C GLY A 184 20.84 5.81 -3.08
N ALA A 185 21.56 5.10 -3.95
CA ALA A 185 20.98 4.14 -4.87
C ALA A 185 21.97 3.00 -5.09
N ASP A 186 21.49 1.77 -4.94
CA ASP A 186 22.30 0.56 -5.00
C ASP A 186 21.78 -0.37 -6.09
N ALA A 187 22.68 -1.06 -6.77
CA ALA A 187 22.35 -2.15 -7.68
C ALA A 187 22.94 -3.43 -7.11
N ILE A 188 22.07 -4.34 -6.68
CA ILE A 188 22.42 -5.61 -6.05
C ILE A 188 22.13 -6.76 -7.02
N ASN A 189 23.04 -7.72 -7.14
CA ASN A 189 22.76 -8.94 -7.89
C ASN A 189 22.02 -9.96 -7.00
N THR A 190 20.82 -10.39 -7.41
CA THR A 190 19.98 -11.32 -6.66
C THR A 190 20.09 -12.77 -7.12
N GLY A 191 20.97 -13.07 -8.08
CA GLY A 191 21.07 -14.37 -8.76
C GLY A 191 20.12 -14.53 -9.94
N ASP A 192 18.90 -13.99 -9.85
CA ASP A 192 17.89 -14.01 -10.91
C ASP A 192 17.86 -12.72 -11.75
N GLY A 193 18.68 -11.74 -11.38
CA GLY A 193 18.84 -10.46 -12.06
C GLY A 193 19.45 -9.41 -11.12
N GLU A 194 19.67 -8.21 -11.61
CA GLU A 194 19.98 -7.05 -10.79
C GLU A 194 18.69 -6.43 -10.24
N MET A 195 18.72 -6.02 -8.97
CA MET A 195 17.71 -5.15 -8.37
C MET A 195 18.34 -3.78 -8.11
N VAL A 196 17.68 -2.73 -8.57
CA VAL A 196 18.03 -1.36 -8.22
C VAL A 196 17.17 -0.91 -7.05
N ILE A 197 17.79 -0.48 -5.96
CA ILE A 197 17.13 0.09 -4.78
C ILE A 197 17.47 1.58 -4.74
N VAL A 198 16.45 2.43 -4.69
CA VAL A 198 16.62 3.88 -4.55
C VAL A 198 16.12 4.32 -3.19
N HIS A 199 17.03 4.89 -2.39
CA HIS A 199 16.76 5.32 -1.02
C HIS A 199 16.40 6.81 -1.00
N THR A 200 15.19 7.12 -0.53
CA THR A 200 14.70 8.50 -0.45
C THR A 200 14.19 8.82 0.93
N ILE A 201 14.43 10.06 1.38
CA ILE A 201 13.68 10.68 2.47
C ILE A 201 12.84 11.79 1.86
N ILE A 202 11.56 11.84 2.18
CA ILE A 202 10.60 12.75 1.56
C ILE A 202 9.97 13.61 2.65
N GLU A 203 10.01 14.93 2.48
CA GLU A 203 9.52 15.88 3.47
C GLU A 203 8.58 16.90 2.81
N ASN A 204 7.41 17.12 3.41
CA ASN A 204 6.64 18.33 3.12
C ASN A 204 7.30 19.52 3.83
N THR A 205 7.83 20.44 3.02
CA THR A 205 8.59 21.62 3.47
C THR A 205 7.74 22.90 3.47
N GLN A 206 6.45 22.80 3.13
CA GLN A 206 5.54 23.95 3.11
C GLN A 206 4.38 23.76 4.09
N SER A 207 4.20 24.76 4.96
CA SER A 207 3.07 24.77 5.88
C SER A 207 1.81 25.17 5.13
N SER A 208 0.92 24.21 4.91
CA SER A 208 -0.37 24.39 4.24
C SER A 208 -1.48 23.72 5.05
N SER A 209 -2.73 24.15 4.83
CA SER A 209 -3.90 23.48 5.42
C SER A 209 -4.15 22.09 4.82
N ASN A 210 -3.63 21.85 3.62
CA ASN A 210 -3.79 20.60 2.89
C ASN A 210 -2.39 20.05 2.65
N ASN A 211 -2.07 18.93 3.30
CA ASN A 211 -0.81 18.23 3.07
C ASN A 211 -0.81 17.61 1.67
N PRO A 212 0.35 17.57 0.99
CA PRO A 212 0.48 16.83 -0.24
C PRO A 212 0.47 15.33 0.06
N ASP A 213 -0.07 14.59 -0.89
CA ASP A 213 -0.15 13.15 -0.83
C ASP A 213 0.76 12.52 -1.88
N LEU A 214 1.45 11.45 -1.50
CA LEU A 214 2.17 10.60 -2.44
C LEU A 214 1.26 9.50 -2.95
N PHE A 215 1.31 9.22 -4.25
CA PHE A 215 0.47 8.21 -4.88
C PHE A 215 1.30 7.07 -5.48
N CYS A 216 1.14 5.88 -4.91
CA CYS A 216 1.75 4.66 -5.42
C CYS A 216 0.97 3.43 -4.95
N THR A 217 -0.09 3.06 -5.66
CA THR A 217 -1.00 1.95 -5.29
C THR A 217 -0.56 0.59 -5.86
N GLY A 218 0.56 0.55 -6.59
CA GLY A 218 1.16 -0.65 -7.16
C GLY A 218 2.04 -0.31 -8.36
N PRO A 219 2.77 -1.28 -8.94
CA PRO A 219 3.72 -1.05 -10.02
C PRO A 219 3.12 -0.25 -11.19
N PHE A 220 1.92 -0.60 -11.65
CA PHE A 220 1.28 0.05 -12.80
C PHE A 220 0.48 1.31 -12.43
N ALA A 221 0.43 1.66 -11.15
CA ALA A 221 -0.30 2.81 -10.63
C ALA A 221 0.57 3.53 -9.58
N CYS A 222 1.79 3.87 -10.00
CA CYS A 222 2.77 4.59 -9.20
C CYS A 222 3.30 5.80 -9.94
N ASN A 223 3.43 6.93 -9.24
CA ASN A 223 3.98 8.15 -9.80
C ASN A 223 5.53 8.18 -9.83
N TYR A 224 6.15 7.03 -9.55
CA TYR A 224 7.59 6.84 -9.43
C TYR A 224 8.04 5.78 -10.42
N HIS A 225 9.10 6.06 -11.18
CA HIS A 225 9.66 5.12 -12.14
C HIS A 225 11.18 5.21 -12.15
N LEU A 226 11.84 4.09 -12.36
CA LEU A 226 13.23 4.08 -12.78
C LEU A 226 13.28 4.34 -14.28
N SER A 227 14.14 5.24 -14.74
CA SER A 227 14.30 5.53 -16.16
C SER A 227 15.76 5.36 -16.58
N ASP A 228 15.99 4.75 -17.73
CA ASP A 228 17.31 4.69 -18.37
C ASP A 228 17.46 5.74 -19.50
N GLY A 229 16.48 6.64 -19.62
CA GLY A 229 16.36 7.63 -20.69
C GLY A 229 15.64 7.15 -21.95
N GLN A 230 15.49 5.84 -22.13
CA GLN A 230 14.73 5.24 -23.24
C GLN A 230 13.38 4.68 -22.76
N GLY A 231 13.37 4.02 -21.62
CA GLY A 231 12.19 3.45 -20.99
C GLY A 231 11.98 3.93 -19.56
N ASP A 232 10.75 3.74 -19.08
CA ASP A 232 10.34 4.00 -17.71
C ASP A 232 9.79 2.70 -17.11
N TYR A 233 10.31 2.34 -15.94
CA TYR A 233 10.12 1.05 -15.31
C TYR A 233 9.49 1.24 -13.93
N PRO A 234 8.35 0.61 -13.67
CA PRO A 234 7.67 0.78 -12.40
C PRO A 234 8.40 0.08 -11.25
N PRO A 235 8.24 0.56 -10.01
CA PRO A 235 8.76 -0.15 -8.84
C PRO A 235 8.02 -1.46 -8.67
N SER A 236 8.75 -2.53 -8.38
CA SER A 236 8.17 -3.85 -8.14
C SER A 236 7.71 -4.01 -6.69
N ILE A 237 8.44 -3.40 -5.74
CA ILE A 237 8.10 -3.34 -4.31
C ILE A 237 8.53 -1.96 -3.79
N PHE A 238 7.77 -1.40 -2.85
CA PHE A 238 8.09 -0.15 -2.19
C PHE A 238 7.57 -0.16 -0.75
N SER A 239 8.14 0.68 0.12
CA SER A 239 7.83 0.67 1.57
C SER A 239 6.49 1.35 1.94
N LEU A 240 5.73 1.87 0.97
CA LEU A 240 4.41 2.45 1.20
C LEU A 240 3.37 1.34 1.45
N THR A 241 2.80 1.32 2.65
CA THR A 241 1.88 0.27 3.10
C THR A 241 0.42 0.49 2.70
N SER A 242 0.04 1.69 2.29
CA SER A 242 -1.36 2.11 2.06
C SER A 242 -1.67 2.58 0.64
N GLY A 243 -0.74 2.43 -0.30
CA GLY A 243 -0.91 2.89 -1.69
C GLY A 243 -0.91 4.42 -1.87
N HIS A 244 -1.02 5.14 -0.76
CA HIS A 244 -1.08 6.58 -0.64
C HIS A 244 -0.48 6.99 0.71
N LEU A 245 0.23 8.11 0.75
CA LEU A 245 0.84 8.62 1.98
C LEU A 245 0.68 10.14 2.07
N GLU A 246 -0.03 10.59 3.11
CA GLU A 246 -0.13 12.01 3.45
C GLU A 246 1.18 12.50 4.09
N LEU A 247 1.81 13.51 3.48
CA LEU A 247 3.03 14.11 3.98
C LEU A 247 2.72 15.27 4.92
N VAL A 248 2.59 14.95 6.20
CA VAL A 248 2.43 15.96 7.26
C VAL A 248 3.63 16.92 7.26
N TYR A 249 3.34 18.22 7.34
CA TYR A 249 4.37 19.27 7.39
C TYR A 249 5.49 18.96 8.40
N HIS A 250 6.74 19.02 7.94
CA HIS A 250 7.95 18.72 8.72
C HIS A 250 8.00 17.33 9.39
N LYS A 251 7.28 16.35 8.84
CA LYS A 251 7.42 14.93 9.21
C LYS A 251 8.03 14.15 8.04
N PRO A 252 9.37 14.00 7.99
CA PRO A 252 10.01 13.27 6.91
C PRO A 252 9.68 11.78 6.97
N VAL A 253 9.54 11.15 5.81
CA VAL A 253 9.30 9.71 5.68
C VAL A 253 10.37 9.10 4.77
N ALA A 254 10.99 8.01 5.21
CA ALA A 254 11.90 7.23 4.38
C ALA A 254 11.13 6.24 3.50
N ILE A 255 11.44 6.21 2.22
CA ILE A 255 10.88 5.27 1.25
C ILE A 255 12.00 4.69 0.40
N ASP A 256 12.01 3.37 0.33
CA ASP A 256 12.85 2.60 -0.58
C ASP A 256 12.04 2.14 -1.79
N TRP A 257 12.55 2.44 -2.98
CA TRP A 257 11.93 2.06 -4.25
C TRP A 257 12.76 0.94 -4.87
N ASN A 258 12.16 -0.25 -5.01
CA ASN A 258 12.85 -1.42 -5.54
C ASN A 258 12.39 -1.70 -6.98
N PHE A 259 13.35 -1.82 -7.88
CA PHE A 259 13.13 -2.08 -9.30
C PHE A 259 13.88 -3.35 -9.70
N TYR A 260 13.16 -4.40 -10.10
CA TYR A 260 13.78 -5.63 -10.56
C TYR A 260 14.11 -5.53 -12.06
N SER A 261 15.30 -5.95 -12.42
CA SER A 261 15.66 -6.24 -13.81
C SER A 261 15.19 -7.65 -14.19
N LYS A 262 14.90 -7.86 -15.48
CA LYS A 262 14.54 -9.13 -16.16
C LYS A 262 13.46 -10.02 -15.51
N GLU A 263 12.74 -10.78 -16.34
CA GLU A 263 11.73 -11.82 -15.97
C GLU A 263 10.53 -11.38 -15.08
N HIS A 264 10.56 -10.17 -14.53
CA HIS A 264 9.47 -9.54 -13.79
C HIS A 264 8.63 -8.66 -14.71
N VAL A 265 7.32 -8.58 -14.47
CA VAL A 265 6.44 -7.70 -15.24
C VAL A 265 6.82 -6.25 -14.96
N GLY A 266 7.18 -5.50 -16.02
CA GLY A 266 7.70 -4.14 -15.90
C GLY A 266 9.22 -4.07 -15.59
N GLY A 267 9.92 -5.21 -15.59
CA GLY A 267 11.37 -5.24 -15.42
C GLY A 267 12.12 -4.70 -16.64
N PHE A 268 13.40 -4.41 -16.44
CA PHE A 268 14.27 -3.79 -17.43
C PHE A 268 15.56 -4.59 -17.66
N ASP A 269 16.26 -4.30 -18.76
CA ASP A 269 17.61 -4.81 -18.98
C ASP A 269 18.61 -3.89 -18.29
N PHE A 270 19.13 -4.35 -17.14
CA PHE A 270 20.14 -3.61 -16.39
C PHE A 270 21.46 -3.53 -17.19
N ASP A 271 22.03 -2.32 -17.24
CA ASP A 271 23.29 -2.02 -17.88
C ASP A 271 24.06 -1.02 -17.00
N PRO A 272 25.16 -1.44 -16.34
CA PRO A 272 25.91 -0.58 -15.42
C PRO A 272 26.60 0.60 -16.12
N SER A 273 26.66 0.62 -17.46
CA SER A 273 27.22 1.74 -18.22
C SER A 273 26.20 2.86 -18.48
N LYS A 274 24.90 2.61 -18.26
CA LYS A 274 23.85 3.60 -18.45
C LYS A 274 23.68 4.52 -17.24
N GLN A 275 23.27 5.75 -17.52
CA GLN A 275 22.78 6.67 -16.50
C GLN A 275 21.31 6.37 -16.21
N TYR A 276 20.99 6.14 -14.95
CA TYR A 276 19.63 5.94 -14.49
C TYR A 276 19.09 7.18 -13.77
N TYR A 277 17.76 7.30 -13.74
CA TYR A 277 17.04 8.38 -13.10
C TYR A 277 15.85 7.86 -12.30
N LEU A 278 15.57 8.46 -11.15
CA LEU A 278 14.27 8.36 -10.51
C LEU A 278 13.36 9.44 -11.08
N LYS A 279 12.37 9.04 -11.88
CA LYS A 279 11.31 9.91 -12.37
C LYS A 279 10.18 9.98 -11.36
N ILE A 280 9.75 11.20 -11.09
CA ILE A 280 8.66 11.53 -10.17
C ILE A 280 7.63 12.34 -10.97
N GLY A 281 6.36 11.97 -10.88
CA GLY A 281 5.26 12.62 -11.58
C GLY A 281 4.04 12.76 -10.69
N GLU A 282 4.14 13.56 -9.64
CA GLU A 282 3.03 13.79 -8.70
C GLU A 282 2.14 14.97 -9.15
N PRO A 283 0.89 15.08 -8.65
CA PRO A 283 -0.01 16.19 -9.01
C PRO A 283 0.57 17.58 -8.70
N PHE A 284 1.47 17.66 -7.71
CA PHE A 284 2.14 18.90 -7.31
C PHE A 284 3.42 19.20 -8.10
N GLY A 285 3.84 18.32 -9.00
CA GLY A 285 4.96 18.55 -9.91
C GLY A 285 5.68 17.27 -10.33
N SER A 286 6.58 17.42 -11.30
CA SER A 286 7.40 16.34 -11.82
C SER A 286 8.88 16.70 -11.85
N THR A 287 9.73 15.68 -11.73
CA THR A 287 11.19 15.81 -11.87
C THR A 287 11.81 14.48 -12.30
N SER A 288 13.07 14.52 -12.72
CA SER A 288 13.87 13.34 -13.03
C SER A 288 15.23 13.49 -12.34
N ILE A 289 15.43 12.71 -11.30
CA ILE A 289 16.60 12.79 -10.42
C ILE A 289 17.67 11.83 -10.92
N PRO A 290 18.88 12.29 -11.30
CA PRO A 290 19.95 11.40 -11.72
C PRO A 290 20.44 10.54 -10.55
N LEU A 291 20.57 9.24 -10.80
CA LEU A 291 21.04 8.27 -9.81
C LEU A 291 22.54 8.02 -9.96
N LYS A 292 23.24 8.00 -8.84
CA LYS A 292 24.61 7.49 -8.76
C LYS A 292 24.57 6.10 -8.14
N LEU A 293 24.51 5.08 -9.00
CA LEU A 293 24.38 3.69 -8.56
C LEU A 293 25.68 3.18 -7.95
N ASN A 294 25.60 2.66 -6.72
CA ASN A 294 26.66 1.83 -6.14
C ASN A 294 26.40 0.38 -6.57
N LEU A 295 27.37 -0.23 -7.24
CA LEU A 295 27.28 -1.63 -7.64
C LEU A 295 27.80 -2.49 -6.47
N GLN A 296 26.97 -3.42 -5.99
CA GLN A 296 27.29 -4.31 -4.87
C GLN A 296 27.38 -5.77 -5.31
#